data_AF-W0I1P2-F1
#
_entry.id   AF-W0I1P2-F1
#
_cell.length_a   1.000
_cell.length_b   1.000
_cell.length_c   1.000
_cell.angle_alpha   90.00
_cell.angle_beta   90.00
_cell.angle_gamma   90.00
#
_symmetry.space_group_name_H-M   'P 1'
#
loop_
_entity.id
_entity.type
_entity.pdbx_description
1 polymer ?
#
loop_
_entity_poly.entity_id
_entity_poly.type
_entity_poly.pdbx_seq_one_letter_code
_entity_poly.pdbx_strand_id
1 'polypeptide(L)'
;MNEFFSLLESMHIDFSQAPGGMLLVGETLDLSASRIDRLPNDMVIIGSLILRGCNITALPSGLRVLDYLDLNYTAIRRLPADLHVGGSLYIERSQLRQLPDNFSLDDHLVLENTPITSLPRNMCVGGCLNILGTGITYLPEDLYVGERLLLDAEKMTGNVAWRQLRNAELPPNPLFSPASGSHQRDLTVYAVSLAGEIKISAGRFYGSPSAFIRNNPPQPFRQRVLECVEELNQNAMIG
;
A
#
# COMPACT_ATOMS: atom_id res chain seq x y z
N MET A 1 13.07 -25.96 10.86
CA MET A 1 11.95 -25.93 11.84
C MET A 1 12.50 -25.86 13.27
N ASN A 2 13.43 -26.74 13.68
CA ASN A 2 14.08 -26.64 15.00
C ASN A 2 14.73 -25.28 15.25
N GLU A 3 15.41 -24.71 14.25
CA GLU A 3 16.03 -23.37 14.36
C GLU A 3 15.02 -22.26 14.67
N PHE A 4 13.78 -22.36 14.18
CA PHE A 4 12.75 -21.36 14.42
C PHE A 4 12.25 -21.42 15.88
N PHE A 5 12.01 -22.61 16.44
CA PHE A 5 11.62 -22.74 17.84
C PHE A 5 12.74 -22.31 18.79
N SER A 6 13.98 -22.68 18.51
CA SER A 6 15.13 -22.20 19.29
C SER A 6 15.28 -20.67 19.23
N LEU A 7 14.91 -20.03 18.11
CA LEU A 7 14.88 -18.58 18.01
C LEU A 7 13.82 -17.97 18.93
N LEU A 8 12.58 -18.49 18.91
CA LEU A 8 11.53 -18.04 19.82
C LEU A 8 11.93 -18.17 21.29
N GLU A 9 12.49 -19.33 21.67
CA GLU A 9 13.00 -19.57 23.02
C GLU A 9 14.09 -18.57 23.41
N SER A 10 15.04 -18.27 22.51
CA SER A 10 16.12 -17.31 22.76
C SER A 10 15.64 -15.87 22.90
N MET A 11 14.52 -15.54 22.25
CA MET A 11 13.87 -14.24 22.33
C MET A 11 12.90 -14.14 23.51
N HIS A 12 12.70 -15.22 24.27
CA HIS A 12 11.70 -15.32 25.33
C HIS A 12 10.28 -15.03 24.82
N ILE A 13 9.96 -15.46 23.60
CA ILE A 13 8.61 -15.35 23.03
C ILE A 13 7.79 -16.54 23.46
N ASP A 14 6.62 -16.26 24.04
CA ASP A 14 5.67 -17.29 24.41
C ASP A 14 4.90 -17.78 23.17
N PHE A 15 4.93 -19.10 22.97
CA PHE A 15 4.16 -19.76 21.91
C PHE A 15 3.48 -21.03 22.42
N SER A 16 2.42 -21.42 21.74
CA SER A 16 1.71 -22.68 22.00
C SER A 16 1.45 -23.42 20.69
N GLN A 17 1.37 -24.75 20.76
CA GLN A 17 1.02 -25.59 19.62
C GLN A 17 -0.36 -26.18 19.87
N ALA A 18 -1.31 -25.87 19.00
CA ALA A 18 -2.65 -26.41 19.08
C ALA A 18 -2.71 -27.83 18.46
N PRO A 19 -3.74 -28.64 18.79
CA PRO A 19 -4.01 -29.89 18.09
C PRO A 19 -4.08 -29.66 16.57
N GLY A 20 -3.37 -30.49 15.80
CA GLY A 20 -3.24 -30.31 14.34
C GLY A 20 -1.97 -29.57 13.89
N GLY A 21 -1.12 -29.13 14.82
CA GLY A 21 0.21 -28.57 14.49
C GLY A 21 0.22 -27.06 14.25
N MET A 22 -0.92 -26.38 14.43
CA MET A 22 -1.01 -24.93 14.33
C MET A 22 -0.18 -24.28 15.44
N LEU A 23 0.70 -23.35 15.06
CA LEU A 23 1.54 -22.60 15.97
C LEU A 23 0.87 -21.27 16.30
N LEU A 24 0.70 -20.97 17.60
CA LEU A 24 0.15 -19.71 18.07
C LEU A 24 1.22 -18.92 18.83
N VAL A 25 1.50 -17.70 18.39
CA VAL A 25 2.35 -16.73 19.10
C VAL A 25 1.44 -15.61 19.63
N GLY A 26 1.45 -15.43 20.96
CA GLY A 26 0.48 -14.59 21.67
C GLY A 26 0.76 -13.08 21.61
N GLU A 27 1.86 -12.68 20.97
CA GLU A 27 2.39 -11.32 20.97
C GLU A 27 2.92 -10.91 19.59
N THR A 28 3.50 -9.71 19.51
CA THR A 28 4.22 -9.27 18.32
C THR A 28 5.54 -10.02 18.20
N LEU A 29 5.79 -10.60 17.03
CA LEU A 29 7.02 -11.31 16.72
C LEU A 29 7.89 -10.46 15.79
N ASP A 30 8.92 -9.84 16.37
CA ASP A 30 9.94 -9.11 15.61
C ASP A 30 11.15 -9.99 15.31
N LEU A 31 11.30 -10.37 14.04
CA LEU A 31 12.43 -11.14 13.51
C LEU A 31 13.34 -10.29 12.62
N SER A 32 13.24 -8.97 12.68
CA SER A 32 13.97 -8.05 11.79
C SER A 32 15.46 -8.36 11.73
N ALA A 33 16.00 -8.39 10.51
CA ALA A 33 17.40 -8.69 10.20
C ALA A 33 17.92 -10.03 10.76
N SER A 34 17.03 -10.94 11.19
CA SER A 34 17.42 -12.29 11.56
C SER A 34 17.79 -13.10 10.32
N ARG A 35 18.48 -14.24 10.53
CA ARG A 35 18.85 -15.16 9.45
C ARG A 35 17.70 -16.07 9.02
N ILE A 36 16.48 -15.83 9.49
CA ILE A 36 15.33 -16.66 9.17
C ILE A 36 15.05 -16.61 7.66
N ASP A 37 14.91 -17.78 7.06
CA ASP A 37 14.61 -17.94 5.63
C ASP A 37 13.27 -18.66 5.39
N ARG A 38 12.70 -19.27 6.45
CA ARG A 38 11.45 -20.04 6.43
C ARG A 38 10.71 -19.92 7.75
N LEU A 39 9.38 -19.86 7.68
CA LEU A 39 8.47 -19.94 8.81
C LEU A 39 7.68 -21.25 8.76
N PRO A 40 7.18 -21.76 9.90
CA PRO A 40 6.29 -22.92 9.91
C PRO A 40 4.94 -22.61 9.25
N ASN A 41 4.32 -23.64 8.65
CA ASN A 41 2.93 -23.56 8.19
C ASN A 41 1.95 -23.41 9.36
N ASP A 42 0.74 -22.95 9.04
CA ASP A 42 -0.37 -22.86 9.98
C ASP A 42 0.03 -22.07 11.25
N MET A 43 0.67 -20.93 11.02
CA MET A 43 1.17 -20.06 12.08
C MET A 43 0.24 -18.87 12.26
N VAL A 44 -0.20 -18.65 13.50
CA VAL A 44 -1.06 -17.55 13.91
C VAL A 44 -0.26 -16.63 14.83
N ILE A 45 -0.14 -15.37 14.44
CA ILE A 45 0.45 -14.29 15.24
C ILE A 45 -0.69 -13.41 15.72
N ILE A 46 -0.89 -13.34 17.05
CA ILE A 46 -1.93 -12.48 17.64
C ILE A 46 -1.57 -11.00 17.52
N GLY A 47 -0.29 -10.66 17.62
CA GLY A 47 0.20 -9.30 17.38
C GLY A 47 0.60 -9.08 15.92
N SER A 48 1.68 -8.34 15.76
CA SER A 48 2.30 -8.06 14.46
C SER A 48 3.45 -9.02 14.14
N LEU A 49 3.73 -9.22 12.86
CA LEU A 49 4.88 -9.99 12.40
C LEU A 49 5.82 -9.09 11.61
N ILE A 50 7.05 -8.93 12.10
CA ILE A 50 8.05 -8.04 11.50
C ILE A 50 9.20 -8.90 10.96
N LEU A 51 9.29 -9.00 9.64
CA LEU A 51 10.28 -9.79 8.89
C LEU A 51 11.26 -8.87 8.12
N ARG A 52 11.33 -7.60 8.51
CA ARG A 52 12.10 -6.57 7.82
C ARG A 52 13.55 -6.99 7.62
N GLY A 53 14.03 -6.98 6.38
CA GLY A 53 15.42 -7.33 6.05
C GLY A 53 15.81 -8.80 6.28
N CYS A 54 14.83 -9.69 6.48
CA CYS A 54 15.10 -11.14 6.55
C CYS A 54 15.40 -11.72 5.16
N ASN A 55 16.07 -12.88 5.14
CA ASN A 55 16.36 -13.65 3.92
C ASN A 55 15.18 -14.51 3.44
N ILE A 56 13.97 -14.22 3.93
CA ILE A 56 12.77 -14.94 3.56
C ILE A 56 12.40 -14.68 2.09
N THR A 57 12.10 -15.76 1.37
CA THR A 57 11.77 -15.72 -0.07
C THR A 57 10.33 -16.11 -0.36
N ALA A 58 9.65 -16.73 0.61
CA ALA A 58 8.25 -17.10 0.58
C ALA A 58 7.67 -17.14 1.99
N LEU A 59 6.40 -16.73 2.14
CA LEU A 59 5.63 -16.96 3.36
C LEU A 59 5.02 -18.38 3.33
N PRO A 60 4.80 -19.00 4.49
CA PRO A 60 4.20 -20.32 4.56
C PRO A 60 2.69 -20.29 4.29
N SER A 61 2.11 -21.44 3.96
CA SER A 61 0.65 -21.57 3.87
C SER A 61 0.01 -21.48 5.26
N GLY A 62 -1.21 -20.96 5.32
CA GLY A 62 -1.95 -20.81 6.57
C GLY A 62 -1.41 -19.72 7.51
N LEU A 63 -0.54 -18.82 7.04
CA LEU A 63 -0.06 -17.70 7.85
C LEU A 63 -1.19 -16.71 8.11
N ARG A 64 -1.45 -16.44 9.40
CA ARG A 64 -2.43 -15.46 9.87
C ARG A 64 -1.76 -14.48 10.83
N VAL A 65 -1.81 -13.19 10.52
CA VAL A 65 -1.30 -12.10 11.37
C VAL A 65 -2.47 -11.20 11.70
N LEU A 66 -2.83 -11.06 12.98
CA LEU A 66 -4.06 -10.35 13.36
C LEU A 66 -3.91 -8.82 13.43
N ASP A 67 -2.68 -8.33 13.55
CA ASP A 67 -2.34 -6.92 13.45
C ASP A 67 -1.62 -6.67 12.09
N TYR A 68 -0.44 -6.04 12.05
CA TYR A 68 0.25 -5.75 10.79
C TYR A 68 1.36 -6.75 10.43
N LEU A 69 1.67 -6.82 9.13
CA LEU A 69 2.77 -7.62 8.58
C LEU A 69 3.77 -6.71 7.86
N ASP A 70 5.03 -6.73 8.31
CA ASP A 70 6.14 -6.00 7.69
C ASP A 70 7.11 -6.96 6.98
N LEU A 71 7.15 -6.88 5.66
CA LEU A 71 8.02 -7.63 4.76
C LEU A 71 9.03 -6.72 4.04
N ASN A 72 9.25 -5.51 4.54
CA ASN A 72 10.13 -4.52 3.91
C ASN A 72 11.54 -5.09 3.74
N TYR A 73 12.20 -4.76 2.63
CA TYR A 73 13.57 -5.20 2.32
C TYR A 73 13.76 -6.73 2.30
N THR A 74 12.73 -7.50 1.95
CA THR A 74 12.83 -8.97 1.82
C THR A 74 12.93 -9.41 0.36
N ALA A 75 13.32 -10.68 0.16
CA ALA A 75 13.39 -11.30 -1.15
C ALA A 75 12.07 -11.96 -1.60
N ILE A 76 10.95 -11.69 -0.90
CA ILE A 76 9.63 -12.23 -1.23
C ILE A 76 9.20 -11.81 -2.63
N ARG A 77 8.72 -12.78 -3.41
CA ARG A 77 8.28 -12.56 -4.81
C ARG A 77 6.77 -12.67 -5.02
N ARG A 78 6.09 -13.40 -4.14
CA ARG A 78 4.65 -13.69 -4.17
C ARG A 78 4.13 -13.84 -2.75
N LEU A 79 2.85 -13.55 -2.53
CA LEU A 79 2.15 -13.86 -1.29
C LEU A 79 1.36 -15.18 -1.45
N PRO A 80 1.18 -15.97 -0.38
CA PRO A 80 0.23 -17.08 -0.37
C PRO A 80 -1.19 -16.59 -0.65
N ALA A 81 -1.98 -17.37 -1.39
CA ALA A 81 -3.37 -17.02 -1.70
C ALA A 81 -4.29 -17.04 -0.48
N ASP A 82 -3.88 -17.76 0.57
CA ASP A 82 -4.57 -17.93 1.85
C ASP A 82 -3.98 -17.04 2.96
N LEU A 83 -3.08 -16.11 2.64
CA LEU A 83 -2.52 -15.17 3.60
C LEU A 83 -3.62 -14.29 4.19
N HIS A 84 -3.65 -14.18 5.52
CA HIS A 84 -4.53 -13.27 6.24
C HIS A 84 -3.73 -12.26 7.06
N VAL A 85 -3.99 -10.97 6.86
CA VAL A 85 -3.44 -9.87 7.63
C VAL A 85 -4.61 -9.01 8.11
N GLY A 86 -4.74 -8.83 9.43
CA GLY A 86 -5.85 -8.09 10.05
C GLY A 86 -5.69 -6.57 9.99
N GLY A 87 -4.46 -6.08 9.84
CA GLY A 87 -4.11 -4.68 9.69
C GLY A 87 -3.26 -4.40 8.45
N SER A 88 -2.33 -3.46 8.57
CA SER A 88 -1.51 -2.99 7.45
C SER A 88 -0.51 -4.04 6.92
N LEU A 89 -0.17 -3.94 5.63
CA LEU A 89 0.83 -4.77 4.97
C LEU A 89 1.91 -3.90 4.29
N TYR A 90 3.15 -4.06 4.75
CA TYR A 90 4.30 -3.31 4.24
C TYR A 90 5.24 -4.22 3.46
N ILE A 91 5.49 -3.91 2.19
CA ILE A 91 6.35 -4.67 1.26
C ILE A 91 7.23 -3.70 0.45
N GLU A 92 7.83 -2.72 1.11
CA GLU A 92 8.72 -1.75 0.49
C GLU A 92 10.04 -2.40 0.07
N ARG A 93 10.61 -1.94 -1.06
CA ARG A 93 11.96 -2.29 -1.53
C ARG A 93 12.22 -3.81 -1.54
N SER A 94 11.19 -4.57 -1.85
CA SER A 94 11.19 -6.03 -1.89
C SER A 94 11.01 -6.54 -3.32
N GLN A 95 11.08 -7.85 -3.53
CA GLN A 95 11.06 -8.46 -4.87
C GLN A 95 9.66 -8.88 -5.35
N LEU A 96 8.60 -8.33 -4.75
CA LEU A 96 7.22 -8.70 -5.02
C LEU A 96 6.85 -8.40 -6.48
N ARG A 97 6.34 -9.40 -7.20
CA ARG A 97 5.95 -9.26 -8.62
C ARG A 97 4.45 -9.32 -8.86
N GLN A 98 3.72 -9.99 -7.97
CA GLN A 98 2.29 -10.26 -8.11
C GLN A 98 1.64 -10.33 -6.72
N LEU A 99 0.42 -9.80 -6.62
CA LEU A 99 -0.51 -10.05 -5.53
C LEU A 99 -1.43 -11.23 -5.90
N PRO A 100 -2.04 -11.92 -4.92
CA PRO A 100 -3.10 -12.88 -5.17
C PRO A 100 -4.31 -12.27 -5.88
N ASP A 101 -5.08 -13.08 -6.60
CA ASP A 101 -6.36 -12.64 -7.18
C ASP A 101 -7.35 -12.26 -6.07
N ASN A 102 -8.20 -11.25 -6.33
CA ASN A 102 -9.18 -10.71 -5.37
C ASN A 102 -8.56 -10.29 -4.01
N PHE A 103 -7.31 -9.82 -4.03
CA PHE A 103 -6.64 -9.34 -2.82
C PHE A 103 -7.41 -8.18 -2.17
N SER A 104 -7.72 -8.34 -0.87
CA SER A 104 -8.40 -7.33 -0.07
C SER A 104 -7.66 -7.11 1.24
N LEU A 105 -7.56 -5.86 1.66
CA LEU A 105 -6.97 -5.46 2.93
C LEU A 105 -7.79 -4.30 3.52
N ASP A 106 -8.17 -4.40 4.79
CA ASP A 106 -9.01 -3.38 5.42
C ASP A 106 -8.24 -2.10 5.78
N ASP A 107 -6.91 -2.17 5.82
CA ASP A 107 -6.02 -1.10 6.26
C ASP A 107 -5.04 -0.68 5.14
N HIS A 108 -3.83 -0.20 5.47
CA HIS A 108 -2.87 0.30 4.51
C HIS A 108 -2.06 -0.81 3.80
N LEU A 109 -1.85 -0.64 2.49
CA LEU A 109 -0.95 -1.46 1.67
C LEU A 109 0.17 -0.61 1.09
N VAL A 110 1.42 -0.96 1.41
CA VAL A 110 2.61 -0.25 0.92
C VAL A 110 3.47 -1.21 0.08
N LEU A 111 3.58 -0.92 -1.22
CA LEU A 111 4.33 -1.69 -2.21
C LEU A 111 5.50 -0.89 -2.81
N GLU A 112 5.90 0.19 -2.14
CA GLU A 112 6.84 1.17 -2.69
C GLU A 112 8.15 0.52 -3.15
N ASN A 113 8.63 0.89 -4.33
CA ASN A 113 9.89 0.39 -4.91
C ASN A 113 9.93 -1.15 -5.07
N THR A 114 8.81 -1.80 -5.40
CA THR A 114 8.75 -3.22 -5.77
C THR A 114 8.64 -3.40 -7.29
N PRO A 115 9.07 -4.56 -7.86
CA PRO A 115 8.96 -4.82 -9.30
C PRO A 115 7.56 -5.25 -9.76
N ILE A 116 6.50 -5.03 -8.97
CA ILE A 116 5.12 -5.33 -9.35
C ILE A 116 4.69 -4.44 -10.52
N THR A 117 4.00 -5.03 -11.50
CA THR A 117 3.61 -4.33 -12.74
C THR A 117 2.10 -4.22 -12.94
N SER A 118 1.30 -4.88 -12.11
CA SER A 118 -0.16 -4.86 -12.19
C SER A 118 -0.80 -5.11 -10.84
N LEU A 119 -2.00 -4.57 -10.65
CA LEU A 119 -2.88 -4.86 -9.51
C LEU A 119 -3.97 -5.84 -9.95
N PRO A 120 -4.42 -6.75 -9.07
CA PRO A 120 -5.53 -7.66 -9.37
C PRO A 120 -6.85 -6.88 -9.55
N ARG A 121 -7.78 -7.45 -10.30
CA ARG A 121 -9.18 -6.96 -10.37
C ARG A 121 -9.88 -7.15 -9.03
N ASN A 122 -10.93 -6.36 -8.80
CA ASN A 122 -11.72 -6.30 -7.57
C ASN A 122 -10.90 -6.09 -6.30
N MET A 123 -9.74 -5.43 -6.43
CA MET A 123 -8.85 -5.18 -5.29
C MET A 123 -9.44 -4.10 -4.39
N CYS A 124 -9.43 -4.35 -3.08
CA CYS A 124 -9.92 -3.42 -2.07
C CYS A 124 -8.81 -3.11 -1.06
N VAL A 125 -8.55 -1.82 -0.84
CA VAL A 125 -7.67 -1.32 0.23
C VAL A 125 -8.46 -0.29 1.03
N GLY A 126 -8.86 -0.62 2.25
CA GLY A 126 -9.64 0.29 3.10
C GLY A 126 -8.86 1.53 3.52
N GLY A 127 -7.53 1.40 3.67
CA GLY A 127 -6.63 2.49 4.01
C GLY A 127 -5.93 3.13 2.81
N CYS A 128 -4.62 3.26 2.94
CA CYS A 128 -3.74 3.95 2.00
C CYS A 128 -3.12 2.91 1.07
N LEU A 129 -3.10 3.17 -0.24
CA LEU A 129 -2.39 2.38 -1.22
C LEU A 129 -1.17 3.16 -1.72
N ASN A 130 0.04 2.71 -1.37
CA ASN A 130 1.28 3.29 -1.87
C ASN A 130 1.96 2.36 -2.89
N ILE A 131 1.99 2.80 -4.15
CA ILE A 131 2.61 2.11 -5.29
C ILE A 131 3.68 2.97 -5.98
N LEU A 132 4.26 3.95 -5.28
CA LEU A 132 5.38 4.74 -5.78
C LEU A 132 6.58 3.85 -6.14
N GLY A 133 7.29 4.17 -7.22
CA GLY A 133 8.46 3.41 -7.67
C GLY A 133 8.18 2.00 -8.17
N THR A 134 6.90 1.62 -8.38
CA THR A 134 6.54 0.30 -8.95
C THR A 134 6.60 0.28 -10.48
N GLY A 135 6.32 -0.85 -11.11
CA GLY A 135 6.11 -0.95 -12.56
C GLY A 135 4.67 -0.75 -13.02
N ILE A 136 3.75 -0.36 -12.12
CA ILE A 136 2.32 -0.21 -12.41
C ILE A 136 2.08 1.06 -13.26
N THR A 137 1.46 0.90 -14.43
CA THR A 137 1.14 2.00 -15.37
C THR A 137 -0.36 2.17 -15.63
N TYR A 138 -1.20 1.30 -15.08
CA TYR A 138 -2.66 1.34 -15.19
C TYR A 138 -3.31 0.84 -13.90
N LEU A 139 -4.44 1.43 -13.50
CA LEU A 139 -5.21 1.01 -12.33
C LEU A 139 -6.48 0.29 -12.77
N PRO A 140 -6.81 -0.89 -12.21
CA PRO A 140 -8.08 -1.56 -12.45
C PRO A 140 -9.27 -0.62 -12.19
N GLU A 141 -10.26 -0.61 -13.08
CA GLU A 141 -11.45 0.25 -12.93
C GLU A 141 -12.26 -0.09 -11.68
N ASP A 142 -12.17 -1.32 -11.20
CA ASP A 142 -12.85 -1.84 -10.01
C ASP A 142 -12.00 -1.73 -8.73
N LEU A 143 -10.84 -1.06 -8.78
CA LEU A 143 -9.99 -0.82 -7.61
C LEU A 143 -10.69 0.12 -6.62
N TYR A 144 -10.80 -0.32 -5.36
CA TYR A 144 -11.22 0.52 -4.24
C TYR A 144 -10.04 0.91 -3.36
N VAL A 145 -9.92 2.21 -3.08
CA VAL A 145 -9.01 2.79 -2.08
C VAL A 145 -9.81 3.72 -1.17
N GLY A 146 -9.84 3.43 0.13
CA GLY A 146 -10.66 4.18 1.09
C GLY A 146 -10.02 5.50 1.53
N GLU A 147 -8.70 5.51 1.72
CA GLU A 147 -7.94 6.72 2.04
C GLU A 147 -7.01 7.11 0.88
N ARG A 148 -5.73 7.37 1.13
CA ARG A 148 -4.83 7.98 0.15
C ARG A 148 -4.35 6.96 -0.90
N LEU A 149 -4.29 7.39 -2.15
CA LEU A 149 -3.49 6.74 -3.19
C LEU A 149 -2.14 7.47 -3.30
N LEU A 150 -1.04 6.74 -3.50
CA LEU A 150 0.27 7.31 -3.83
C LEU A 150 0.83 6.55 -5.02
N LEU A 151 1.10 7.25 -6.11
CA LEU A 151 1.55 6.69 -7.37
C LEU A 151 2.43 7.67 -8.15
N ASP A 152 3.22 7.16 -9.07
CA ASP A 152 3.99 7.99 -10.00
C ASP A 152 3.06 8.43 -11.13
N ALA A 153 2.32 9.53 -10.93
CA ALA A 153 1.27 9.95 -11.86
C ALA A 153 1.75 10.13 -13.30
N GLU A 154 3.02 10.52 -13.47
CA GLU A 154 3.63 10.83 -14.76
C GLU A 154 3.75 9.63 -15.70
N LYS A 155 3.79 8.40 -15.17
CA LYS A 155 3.86 7.17 -15.98
C LYS A 155 2.50 6.48 -16.14
N MET A 156 1.45 7.00 -15.50
CA MET A 156 0.13 6.41 -15.56
C MET A 156 -0.51 6.65 -16.92
N THR A 157 -1.30 5.67 -17.36
CA THR A 157 -2.07 5.71 -18.61
C THR A 157 -3.55 5.43 -18.31
N GLY A 158 -4.44 5.92 -19.17
CA GLY A 158 -5.88 5.65 -19.05
C GLY A 158 -6.57 6.51 -18.00
N ASN A 159 -6.95 5.91 -16.88
CA ASN A 159 -7.88 6.48 -15.89
C ASN A 159 -7.23 7.47 -14.89
N VAL A 160 -6.10 8.09 -15.24
CA VAL A 160 -5.39 9.06 -14.41
C VAL A 160 -5.03 10.31 -15.21
N ALA A 161 -5.36 11.49 -14.68
CA ALA A 161 -4.92 12.78 -15.20
C ALA A 161 -4.16 13.54 -14.10
N TRP A 162 -3.09 14.27 -14.45
CA TRP A 162 -2.22 14.89 -13.44
C TRP A 162 -1.60 16.20 -13.90
N ARG A 163 -1.18 17.04 -12.93
CA ARG A 163 -0.50 18.32 -13.14
C ARG A 163 0.53 18.55 -12.03
N GLN A 164 1.68 19.16 -12.36
CA GLN A 164 2.59 19.70 -11.36
C GLN A 164 2.12 21.07 -10.89
N LEU A 165 2.20 21.30 -9.58
CA LEU A 165 2.06 22.60 -8.95
C LEU A 165 3.40 23.00 -8.34
N ARG A 166 3.94 24.13 -8.78
CA ARG A 166 5.31 24.53 -8.39
C ARG A 166 5.33 24.99 -6.94
N ASN A 167 6.45 24.77 -6.26
CA ASN A 167 6.59 25.20 -4.86
C ASN A 167 6.34 26.72 -4.66
N ALA A 168 6.72 27.55 -5.63
CA ALA A 168 6.46 29.00 -5.59
C ALA A 168 4.97 29.38 -5.63
N GLU A 169 4.11 28.44 -6.06
CA GLU A 169 2.66 28.60 -6.16
C GLU A 169 1.94 28.03 -4.91
N LEU A 170 2.70 27.41 -3.98
CA LEU A 170 2.14 26.82 -2.76
C LEU A 170 1.83 27.90 -1.72
N PRO A 171 0.58 28.01 -1.27
CA PRO A 171 0.21 28.83 -0.13
C PRO A 171 0.56 28.09 1.18
N PRO A 172 0.70 28.81 2.30
CA PRO A 172 1.09 28.24 3.60
C PRO A 172 0.01 27.36 4.27
N ASN A 173 -1.00 26.88 3.54
CA ASN A 173 -2.11 26.12 4.11
C ASN A 173 -1.68 24.67 4.44
N PRO A 174 -1.84 24.19 5.69
CA PRO A 174 -1.38 22.87 6.12
C PRO A 174 -2.12 21.70 5.46
N LEU A 175 -3.35 21.88 4.96
CA LEU A 175 -4.07 20.85 4.20
C LEU A 175 -3.46 20.59 2.83
N PHE A 176 -2.81 21.60 2.26
CA PHE A 176 -2.26 21.60 0.91
C PHE A 176 -0.74 21.65 0.91
N SER A 177 -0.13 21.57 2.09
CA SER A 177 1.32 21.48 2.22
C SER A 177 1.80 20.06 1.89
N PRO A 178 3.01 19.90 1.33
CA PRO A 178 3.66 18.60 1.19
C PRO A 178 3.79 17.93 2.56
N ALA A 179 3.83 16.60 2.59
CA ALA A 179 4.15 15.88 3.81
C ALA A 179 5.57 16.25 4.30
N SER A 180 5.72 16.44 5.61
CA SER A 180 6.99 16.82 6.26
C SER A 180 8.10 15.83 5.87
N GLY A 181 9.17 16.32 5.21
CA GLY A 181 10.34 15.49 4.86
C GLY A 181 10.65 15.37 3.36
N SER A 182 9.78 15.84 2.46
CA SER A 182 10.17 16.00 1.05
C SER A 182 11.04 17.24 0.90
N HIS A 183 12.31 17.08 0.50
CA HIS A 183 13.09 18.18 -0.06
C HIS A 183 12.22 18.92 -1.09
N GLN A 184 12.23 20.26 -1.01
CA GLN A 184 11.50 21.22 -1.83
C GLN A 184 11.28 20.72 -3.28
N ARG A 185 10.14 20.06 -3.52
CA ARG A 185 9.75 19.48 -4.81
C ARG A 185 8.37 20.01 -5.17
N ASP A 186 8.13 20.13 -6.48
CA ASP A 186 6.82 20.43 -7.02
C ASP A 186 5.80 19.39 -6.53
N LEU A 187 4.60 19.85 -6.24
CA LEU A 187 3.52 19.00 -5.77
C LEU A 187 2.75 18.44 -6.96
N THR A 188 2.66 17.13 -7.05
CA THR A 188 1.81 16.47 -8.04
C THR A 188 0.36 16.45 -7.56
N VAL A 189 -0.52 17.08 -8.34
CA VAL A 189 -1.97 16.96 -8.23
C VAL A 189 -2.43 15.96 -9.29
N TYR A 190 -3.29 15.03 -8.92
CA TYR A 190 -3.86 14.11 -9.90
C TYR A 190 -5.30 13.73 -9.57
N ALA A 191 -6.05 13.39 -10.60
CA ALA A 191 -7.37 12.79 -10.54
C ALA A 191 -7.30 11.36 -11.07
N VAL A 192 -8.12 10.49 -10.52
CA VAL A 192 -8.27 9.10 -10.94
C VAL A 192 -9.74 8.75 -11.06
N SER A 193 -10.13 8.02 -12.10
CA SER A 193 -11.46 7.42 -12.23
C SER A 193 -11.42 5.97 -11.74
N LEU A 194 -12.09 5.70 -10.62
CA LEU A 194 -12.19 4.39 -9.97
C LEU A 194 -13.64 4.10 -9.64
N ALA A 195 -14.12 2.90 -9.97
CA ALA A 195 -15.48 2.42 -9.71
C ALA A 195 -16.58 3.39 -10.15
N GLY A 196 -16.38 4.07 -11.29
CA GLY A 196 -17.32 5.07 -11.82
C GLY A 196 -17.28 6.43 -11.11
N GLU A 197 -16.39 6.62 -10.13
CA GLU A 197 -16.21 7.88 -9.41
C GLU A 197 -14.85 8.51 -9.72
N ILE A 198 -14.82 9.84 -9.81
CA ILE A 198 -13.55 10.57 -9.84
C ILE A 198 -13.12 10.88 -8.41
N LYS A 199 -11.92 10.43 -8.05
CA LYS A 199 -11.21 10.84 -6.83
C LYS A 199 -10.00 11.68 -7.21
N ILE A 200 -9.62 12.61 -6.36
CA ILE A 200 -8.46 13.45 -6.56
C ILE A 200 -7.49 13.33 -5.39
N SER A 201 -6.21 13.54 -5.67
CA SER A 201 -5.15 13.69 -4.67
C SER A 201 -4.44 15.02 -4.88
N ALA A 202 -4.34 15.81 -3.81
CA ALA A 202 -3.69 17.12 -3.83
C ALA A 202 -3.14 17.45 -2.44
N GLY A 203 -1.82 17.28 -2.25
CA GLY A 203 -1.19 17.47 -0.95
C GLY A 203 -1.66 16.39 0.03
N ARG A 204 -2.31 16.79 1.12
CA ARG A 204 -2.86 15.84 2.10
C ARG A 204 -4.28 15.39 1.78
N PHE A 205 -4.96 16.07 0.83
CA PHE A 205 -6.34 15.78 0.46
C PHE A 205 -6.43 14.55 -0.46
N TYR A 206 -7.37 13.66 -0.15
CA TYR A 206 -7.84 12.63 -1.06
C TYR A 206 -9.36 12.51 -0.95
N GLY A 207 -10.08 12.51 -2.08
CA GLY A 207 -11.54 12.42 -2.08
C GLY A 207 -12.19 12.97 -3.35
N SER A 208 -13.49 13.25 -3.32
CA SER A 208 -14.21 13.72 -4.51
C SER A 208 -13.87 15.18 -4.87
N PRO A 209 -13.95 15.55 -6.17
CA PRO A 209 -13.81 16.93 -6.62
C PRO A 209 -14.71 17.90 -5.85
N SER A 210 -15.97 17.55 -5.62
CA SER A 210 -16.91 18.41 -4.88
C SER A 210 -16.48 18.62 -3.43
N ALA A 211 -15.98 17.59 -2.75
CA ALA A 211 -15.44 17.71 -1.39
C ALA A 211 -14.20 18.59 -1.35
N PHE A 212 -13.32 18.48 -2.34
CA PHE A 212 -12.16 19.36 -2.45
C PHE A 212 -12.56 20.82 -2.57
N ILE A 213 -13.48 21.14 -3.47
CA ILE A 213 -13.96 22.51 -3.69
C ILE A 213 -14.63 23.09 -2.44
N ARG A 214 -15.38 22.28 -1.68
CA ARG A 214 -16.00 22.71 -0.42
C ARG A 214 -14.99 23.12 0.66
N ASN A 215 -13.77 22.58 0.63
CA ASN A 215 -12.68 22.97 1.53
C ASN A 215 -12.00 24.29 1.13
N ASN A 216 -12.58 25.03 0.18
CA ASN A 216 -12.10 26.33 -0.31
C ASN A 216 -10.59 26.33 -0.63
N PRO A 217 -10.15 25.45 -1.55
CA PRO A 217 -8.74 25.31 -1.85
C PRO A 217 -8.23 26.58 -2.53
N PRO A 218 -6.96 26.94 -2.31
CA PRO A 218 -6.32 28.05 -2.98
C PRO A 218 -6.43 27.95 -4.51
N GLN A 219 -6.46 29.11 -5.19
CA GLN A 219 -6.72 29.17 -6.63
C GLN A 219 -5.78 28.29 -7.47
N PRO A 220 -4.46 28.21 -7.21
CA PRO A 220 -3.58 27.36 -8.03
C PRO A 220 -3.93 25.87 -7.91
N PHE A 221 -4.23 25.40 -6.70
CA PHE A 221 -4.69 24.04 -6.43
C PHE A 221 -6.02 23.74 -7.12
N ARG A 222 -6.98 24.66 -6.96
CA ARG A 222 -8.30 24.57 -7.55
C ARG A 222 -8.22 24.40 -9.06
N GLN A 223 -7.37 25.20 -9.71
CA GLN A 223 -7.19 25.19 -11.14
C GLN A 223 -6.63 23.83 -11.63
N ARG A 224 -5.55 23.33 -11.01
CA ARG A 224 -4.96 22.03 -11.41
C ARG A 224 -5.92 20.87 -11.25
N VAL A 225 -6.72 20.88 -10.18
CA VAL A 225 -7.75 19.85 -9.97
C VAL A 225 -8.82 19.91 -11.06
N LEU A 226 -9.34 21.10 -11.39
CA LEU A 226 -10.36 21.26 -12.43
C LEU A 226 -9.85 20.78 -13.79
N GLU A 227 -8.61 21.12 -14.15
CA GLU A 227 -7.97 20.65 -15.38
C GLU A 227 -7.89 19.11 -15.45
N CYS A 228 -7.51 18.45 -14.34
CA CYS A 228 -7.46 16.98 -14.30
C CYS A 228 -8.84 16.34 -14.42
N VAL A 229 -9.85 16.91 -13.75
CA VAL A 229 -11.22 16.38 -13.79
C VAL A 229 -11.85 16.56 -15.17
N GLU A 230 -11.62 17.70 -15.81
CA GLU A 230 -12.10 17.95 -17.17
C GLU A 230 -11.50 16.97 -18.18
N GLU A 231 -10.20 16.71 -18.10
CA GLU A 231 -9.50 15.73 -18.94
C GLU A 231 -10.12 14.32 -18.79
N LEU A 232 -10.34 13.85 -17.55
CA LEU A 232 -10.96 12.55 -17.32
C LEU A 232 -12.40 12.48 -17.86
N ASN A 233 -13.19 13.53 -17.70
CA ASN A 233 -14.56 13.58 -18.23
C ASN A 233 -14.59 13.57 -19.76
N GLN A 234 -13.67 14.27 -20.42
CA GLN A 234 -13.56 14.26 -21.88
C GLN A 234 -13.19 12.87 -22.39
N ASN A 235 -12.24 12.19 -21.74
CA ASN A 235 -11.86 10.82 -22.09
C ASN A 235 -13.02 9.83 -21.98
N ALA A 236 -13.89 9.99 -20.96
CA ALA A 236 -15.07 9.15 -20.76
C ALA A 236 -16.17 9.34 -21.82
N MET A 237 -16.20 10.48 -22.52
CA MET A 237 -17.22 10.76 -23.55
C MET A 237 -16.84 10.23 -24.94
N ILE A 238 -15.58 9.84 -25.14
CA ILE A 238 -15.01 9.45 -26.44
C ILE A 238 -14.76 7.92 -26.51
N GLY A 239 -14.71 7.23 -25.37
CA GLY A 239 -14.59 5.76 -25.26
C GLY A 239 -15.95 5.06 -25.24
#